data_AF-A0A2S1LA40-F1
#
_entry.id   AF-A0A2S1LA40-F1
#
_cell.length_a   1.000
_cell.length_b   1.000
_cell.length_c   1.000
_cell.angle_alpha   90.00
_cell.angle_beta   90.00
_cell.angle_gamma   90.00
#
_symmetry.space_group_name_H-M   'P 1'
#
loop_
_entity.id
_entity.type
_entity.pdbx_description
1 polymer ?
#
loop_
_entity_poly.entity_id
_entity_poly.type
_entity_poly.pdbx_seq_one_letter_code
_entity_poly.pdbx_strand_id
1 'polypeptide(L)'
;MNFIAPISAELLLEEASKESLYLALIEQINKDFNLANEGIDFPKSIAPDELKVQLHEKIYRMIQYKFAEYLNLLYIIDVSEEQIKALDGSDLVALSADVAFLILKREWQKVWFRNKYK
;
A
#
# COMPACT_ATOMS: atom_id res chain seq x y z
N MET A 1 -23.52 -0.81 -1.79
CA MET A 1 -22.45 -1.77 -1.43
C MET A 1 -21.77 -1.23 -0.19
N ASN A 2 -21.48 -2.09 0.79
CA ASN A 2 -20.71 -1.68 1.97
C ASN A 2 -19.23 -1.92 1.71
N PHE A 3 -18.36 -1.05 2.22
CA PHE A 3 -16.92 -1.30 2.20
C PHE A 3 -16.60 -2.48 3.13
N ILE A 4 -15.99 -3.54 2.60
CA ILE A 4 -15.48 -4.65 3.40
C ILE A 4 -13.97 -4.47 3.47
N ALA A 5 -13.44 -4.28 4.69
CA ALA A 5 -12.00 -4.13 4.85
C ALA A 5 -11.30 -5.48 4.51
N PRO A 6 -10.38 -5.51 3.54
CA PRO A 6 -9.65 -6.73 3.24
C PRO A 6 -8.76 -7.14 4.41
N ILE A 7 -8.58 -8.44 4.54
CA ILE A 7 -7.78 -9.08 5.60
C ILE A 7 -6.40 -9.57 5.11
N SER A 8 -6.17 -9.60 3.79
CA SER A 8 -4.87 -9.89 3.18
C SER A 8 -4.67 -9.12 1.87
N ALA A 9 -3.42 -9.03 1.42
CA ALA A 9 -3.07 -8.37 0.15
C ALA A 9 -3.68 -9.11 -1.05
N GLU A 10 -3.72 -10.44 -1.03
CA GLU A 10 -4.30 -11.26 -2.10
C GLU A 10 -5.78 -10.94 -2.30
N LEU A 11 -6.55 -10.93 -1.20
CA LEU A 11 -7.99 -10.64 -1.26
C LEU A 11 -8.25 -9.21 -1.72
N LEU A 12 -7.43 -8.25 -1.27
CA LEU A 12 -7.51 -6.85 -1.69
C LEU A 12 -7.30 -6.72 -3.20
N LEU A 13 -6.25 -7.34 -3.73
CA LEU A 13 -5.89 -7.24 -5.14
C LEU A 13 -6.90 -7.98 -6.03
N GLU A 14 -7.43 -9.11 -5.55
CA GLU A 14 -8.52 -9.83 -6.20
C GLU A 14 -9.79 -8.97 -6.24
N GLU A 15 -10.16 -8.31 -5.14
CA GLU A 15 -11.31 -7.41 -5.08
C GLU A 15 -11.13 -6.19 -6.00
N ALA A 16 -9.96 -5.54 -5.97
CA ALA A 16 -9.64 -4.42 -6.85
C ALA A 16 -9.74 -4.81 -8.34
N SER A 17 -9.32 -6.04 -8.68
CA SER A 17 -9.43 -6.58 -10.04
C SER A 17 -10.89 -6.86 -10.41
N LYS A 18 -11.66 -7.53 -9.54
CA LYS A 18 -13.08 -7.82 -9.74
C LYS A 18 -13.91 -6.54 -9.91
N GLU A 19 -13.56 -5.49 -9.18
CA GLU A 19 -14.22 -4.19 -9.27
C GLU A 19 -13.75 -3.34 -10.46
N SER A 20 -12.80 -3.82 -11.27
CA SER A 20 -12.16 -3.04 -12.36
C SER A 20 -11.51 -1.75 -11.87
N LEU A 21 -11.03 -1.74 -10.62
CA LEU A 21 -10.37 -0.61 -9.96
C LEU A 21 -8.87 -0.82 -9.73
N TYR A 22 -8.31 -1.95 -10.14
CA TYR A 22 -6.90 -2.27 -9.98
C TYR A 22 -5.97 -1.22 -10.62
N LEU A 23 -6.31 -0.73 -11.81
CA LEU A 23 -5.55 0.36 -12.44
C LEU A 23 -5.58 1.65 -11.60
N ALA A 24 -6.74 2.01 -11.05
CA ALA A 24 -6.88 3.17 -10.18
C ALA A 24 -6.09 3.02 -8.87
N LEU A 25 -5.96 1.79 -8.37
CA LEU A 25 -5.09 1.45 -7.25
C LEU A 25 -3.62 1.68 -7.57
N ILE A 26 -3.13 1.19 -8.71
CA ILE A 26 -1.73 1.42 -9.14
C ILE A 26 -1.45 2.93 -9.27
N GLU A 27 -2.35 3.67 -9.92
CA GLU A 27 -2.19 5.13 -10.11
C GLU A 27 -2.16 5.88 -8.79
N GLN A 28 -3.01 5.48 -7.85
CA GLN A 28 -3.08 6.08 -6.52
C GLN A 28 -1.83 5.75 -5.68
N ILE A 29 -1.31 4.52 -5.75
CA ILE A 29 -0.02 4.15 -5.12
C ILE A 29 1.12 4.98 -5.70
N ASN A 30 1.29 4.99 -7.02
CA ASN A 30 2.36 5.75 -7.67
C ASN A 30 2.29 7.24 -7.30
N LYS A 31 1.09 7.83 -7.25
CA LYS A 31 0.89 9.22 -6.85
C LYS A 31 1.40 9.48 -5.43
N ASP A 32 0.98 8.68 -4.46
CA ASP A 32 1.27 8.96 -3.05
C ASP A 32 2.75 8.69 -2.71
N PHE A 33 3.37 7.71 -3.37
CA PHE A 33 4.82 7.49 -3.29
C PHE A 33 5.63 8.65 -3.89
N ASN A 34 5.20 9.18 -5.04
CA ASN A 34 5.83 10.37 -5.63
C ASN A 34 5.70 11.60 -4.72
N LEU A 35 4.56 11.78 -4.03
CA LEU A 35 4.39 12.84 -3.04
C LEU A 35 5.33 12.67 -1.84
N ALA A 36 5.69 11.43 -1.50
CA ALA A 36 6.63 11.11 -0.43
C ALA A 36 8.11 11.32 -0.82
N ASN A 37 8.38 11.87 -2.01
CA ASN A 37 9.70 11.94 -2.64
C ASN A 37 10.36 10.56 -2.84
N GLU A 38 9.57 9.49 -2.89
CA GLU A 38 10.06 8.17 -3.30
C GLU A 38 9.46 7.79 -4.64
N GLY A 39 10.20 8.11 -5.70
CA GLY A 39 9.83 7.74 -7.06
C GLY A 39 9.65 6.24 -7.20
N ILE A 40 8.39 5.82 -7.29
CA ILE A 40 7.99 4.52 -7.81
C ILE A 40 7.15 4.78 -9.04
N ASP A 41 7.40 3.99 -10.08
CA ASP A 41 6.60 3.98 -11.28
C ASP A 41 6.21 2.53 -11.59
N PHE A 42 5.24 2.01 -10.82
CA PHE A 42 4.69 0.70 -11.12
C PHE A 42 3.99 0.76 -12.49
N PRO A 43 4.34 -0.13 -13.43
CA PRO A 43 3.67 -0.18 -14.72
C PRO A 43 2.17 -0.39 -14.54
N LYS A 44 1.36 0.29 -15.35
CA LYS A 44 -0.11 0.13 -15.34
C LYS A 44 -0.57 -1.32 -15.60
N SER A 45 0.30 -2.14 -16.19
CA SER A 45 0.08 -3.55 -16.51
C SER A 45 0.74 -4.52 -15.50
N ILE A 46 1.27 -4.04 -14.37
CA ILE A 46 1.94 -4.88 -13.38
C ILE A 46 0.98 -5.94 -12.83
N ALA A 47 1.44 -7.19 -12.76
CA ALA A 47 0.64 -8.27 -12.21
C ALA A 47 0.42 -8.08 -10.68
N PRO A 48 -0.73 -8.48 -10.12
CA PRO A 48 -0.99 -8.37 -8.68
C PRO A 48 0.10 -8.94 -7.77
N ASP A 49 0.58 -10.15 -8.08
CA ASP A 49 1.65 -10.78 -7.29
C ASP A 49 2.97 -10.03 -7.40
N GLU A 50 3.27 -9.47 -8.58
CA GLU A 50 4.47 -8.66 -8.80
C GLU A 50 4.39 -7.34 -8.04
N LEU A 51 3.24 -6.66 -8.05
CA LEU A 51 3.00 -5.45 -7.28
C LEU A 51 3.22 -5.71 -5.77
N LYS A 52 2.69 -6.82 -5.26
CA LYS A 52 2.84 -7.23 -3.86
C LYS A 52 4.32 -7.40 -3.49
N VAL A 53 5.07 -8.15 -4.30
CA VAL A 53 6.50 -8.40 -4.07
C VAL A 53 7.32 -7.11 -4.14
N GLN A 54 7.14 -6.31 -5.20
CA GLN A 54 7.91 -5.07 -5.35
C GLN A 54 7.59 -4.03 -4.27
N LEU A 55 6.33 -3.93 -3.85
CA LEU A 55 5.94 -3.05 -2.75
C LEU A 55 6.59 -3.49 -1.44
N HIS A 56 6.55 -4.78 -1.13
CA HIS A 56 7.22 -5.33 0.06
C HIS A 56 8.71 -5.01 0.07
N GLU A 57 9.43 -5.30 -1.02
CA GLU A 57 10.85 -5.01 -1.13
C GLU A 57 11.16 -3.51 -0.97
N LYS A 58 10.32 -2.65 -1.55
CA LYS A 58 10.48 -1.21 -1.43
C LYS A 58 10.30 -0.73 0.01
N ILE A 59 9.27 -1.20 0.71
CA ILE A 59 9.04 -0.86 2.12
C ILE A 59 10.18 -1.39 2.99
N TYR A 60 10.64 -2.61 2.77
CA TYR A 60 11.82 -3.16 3.45
C TYR A 60 13.03 -2.24 3.32
N ARG A 61 13.36 -1.83 2.09
CA ARG A 61 14.49 -0.92 1.83
C ARG A 61 14.28 0.45 2.46
N MET A 62 13.05 0.96 2.49
CA MET A 62 12.76 2.26 3.09
C MET A 62 12.93 2.22 4.60
N ILE A 63 12.41 1.19 5.27
CA ILE A 63 12.61 1.03 6.72
C ILE A 63 14.10 0.89 7.05
N GLN A 64 14.85 0.13 6.25
CA GLN A 64 16.27 -0.13 6.52
C GLN A 64 17.20 1.05 6.21
N TYR A 65 17.00 1.72 5.08
CA TYR A 65 17.98 2.67 4.52
C TYR A 65 17.46 4.10 4.36
N LYS A 66 16.14 4.31 4.42
CA LYS A 66 15.47 5.59 4.13
C LYS A 66 14.33 5.86 5.12
N PHE A 67 14.67 5.82 6.41
CA PHE A 67 13.66 5.85 7.48
C PHE A 67 12.85 7.16 7.50
N ALA A 68 13.45 8.29 7.11
CA ALA A 68 12.75 9.57 7.04
C ALA A 68 11.68 9.57 5.93
N GLU A 69 12.03 9.04 4.76
CA GLU A 69 11.12 8.87 3.62
C GLU A 69 10.02 7.85 3.92
N TYR A 70 10.35 6.79 4.68
CA TYR A 70 9.37 5.85 5.22
C TYR A 70 8.32 6.56 6.09
N LEU A 71 8.72 7.35 7.07
CA LEU A 71 7.79 8.09 7.91
C LEU A 71 6.95 9.09 7.11
N ASN A 72 7.57 9.78 6.14
CA ASN A 72 6.87 10.70 5.25
C ASN A 72 5.80 9.98 4.41
N LEU A 73 6.12 8.80 3.88
CA LEU A 73 5.19 7.97 3.13
C LEU A 73 3.99 7.58 3.99
N LEU A 74 4.21 7.08 5.21
CA LEU A 74 3.11 6.70 6.11
C LEU A 74 2.18 7.88 6.38
N TYR A 75 2.72 9.07 6.58
CA TYR A 75 1.96 10.29 6.80
C TYR A 75 1.09 10.67 5.58
N ILE A 76 1.67 10.67 4.37
CA ILE A 76 0.95 10.99 3.14
C ILE A 76 -0.15 9.98 2.85
N ILE A 77 0.14 8.70 3.10
CA ILE A 77 -0.81 7.61 2.89
C ILE A 77 -1.90 7.58 3.96
N ASP A 78 -1.70 8.30 5.07
CA ASP A 78 -2.57 8.34 6.24
C ASP A 78 -2.58 6.99 6.99
N VAL A 79 -1.47 6.25 7.01
CA VAL A 79 -1.38 4.99 7.78
C VAL A 79 -1.41 5.30 9.28
N SER A 80 -2.23 4.57 10.04
CA SER A 80 -2.35 4.78 11.49
C SER A 80 -1.04 4.48 12.22
N GLU A 81 -0.50 5.48 12.92
CA GLU A 81 0.69 5.32 13.76
C GLU A 81 0.48 4.27 14.86
N GLU A 82 -0.74 4.19 15.42
CA GLU A 82 -1.09 3.16 16.41
C GLU A 82 -0.96 1.75 15.82
N GLN A 83 -1.44 1.55 14.59
CA GLN A 83 -1.31 0.26 13.91
C GLN A 83 0.16 -0.10 13.65
N ILE A 84 0.97 0.88 13.23
CA ILE A 84 2.41 0.66 13.00
C ILE A 84 3.13 0.29 14.30
N LYS A 85 2.82 0.97 15.42
CA LYS A 85 3.43 0.68 16.73
C LYS A 85 3.03 -0.67 17.31
N ALA A 86 1.89 -1.23 16.89
CA ALA A 86 1.42 -2.53 17.32
C ALA A 86 2.07 -3.71 16.58
N LEU A 87 2.82 -3.44 15.49
CA LEU A 87 3.51 -4.49 14.73
C LEU A 87 4.75 -5.00 15.46
N ASP A 88 5.09 -6.26 15.23
CA ASP A 88 6.34 -6.83 15.72
C ASP A 88 7.52 -6.31 14.88
N GLY A 89 8.43 -5.58 15.52
CA GLY A 89 9.63 -5.04 14.90
C GLY A 89 10.87 -5.94 15.00
N SER A 90 10.75 -7.15 15.55
CA SER A 90 11.89 -8.06 15.77
C SER A 90 12.44 -8.68 14.48
N ASP A 91 11.58 -8.90 13.48
CA ASP A 91 11.93 -9.35 12.14
C ASP A 91 11.54 -8.27 11.11
N LEU A 92 12.55 -7.64 10.51
CA LEU A 92 12.37 -6.59 9.53
C LEU A 92 11.65 -7.09 8.25
N VAL A 93 11.84 -8.35 7.87
CA VAL A 93 11.18 -8.93 6.69
C VAL A 93 9.69 -9.06 6.94
N ALA A 94 9.31 -9.58 8.12
CA ALA A 94 7.91 -9.68 8.54
C ALA A 94 7.28 -8.28 8.71
N LEU A 95 7.97 -7.37 9.42
CA LEU A 95 7.52 -6.00 9.63
C LEU A 95 7.22 -5.29 8.31
N SER A 96 8.14 -5.36 7.35
CA SER A 96 7.95 -4.71 6.05
C SER A 96 6.79 -5.30 5.24
N ALA A 97 6.49 -6.59 5.40
CA ALA A 97 5.32 -7.21 4.77
C ALA A 97 4.01 -6.68 5.38
N ASP A 98 3.94 -6.62 6.72
CA ASP A 98 2.77 -6.09 7.43
C ASP A 98 2.53 -4.62 7.09
N VAL A 99 3.59 -3.81 7.05
CA VAL A 99 3.48 -2.39 6.69
C VAL A 99 3.08 -2.21 5.23
N ALA A 100 3.64 -3.01 4.30
CA ALA A 100 3.22 -3.00 2.90
C ALA A 100 1.72 -3.31 2.74
N PHE A 101 1.19 -4.26 3.52
CA PHE A 101 -0.23 -4.54 3.55
C PHE A 101 -1.06 -3.36 4.09
N LEU A 102 -0.65 -2.72 5.19
CA LEU A 102 -1.35 -1.55 5.74
C LEU A 102 -1.39 -0.39 4.73
N ILE A 103 -0.29 -0.15 4.03
CA ILE A 103 -0.21 0.85 2.95
C ILE A 103 -1.19 0.50 1.84
N LEU A 104 -1.14 -0.73 1.32
CA LEU A 104 -2.02 -1.19 0.26
C LEU A 104 -3.50 -1.07 0.66
N LYS A 105 -3.82 -1.43 1.90
CA LYS A 105 -5.16 -1.32 2.49
C LYS A 105 -5.66 0.12 2.52
N ARG A 106 -4.82 1.09 2.89
CA ARG A 106 -5.19 2.51 2.88
C ARG A 106 -5.39 3.05 1.47
N GLU A 107 -4.53 2.69 0.53
CA GLU A 107 -4.70 3.10 -0.87
C GLU A 107 -5.98 2.50 -1.49
N TRP A 108 -6.27 1.24 -1.19
CA TRP A 108 -7.53 0.62 -1.61
C TRP A 108 -8.75 1.34 -1.05
N GLN A 109 -8.76 1.66 0.23
CA GLN A 109 -9.85 2.44 0.86
C GLN A 109 -10.10 3.75 0.10
N LYS A 110 -9.04 4.52 -0.18
CA LYS A 110 -9.14 5.79 -0.93
C LYS A 110 -9.76 5.60 -2.30
N VAL A 111 -9.30 4.59 -3.05
CA VAL A 111 -9.77 4.29 -4.40
C VAL A 111 -11.23 3.84 -4.39
N TRP A 112 -11.59 2.93 -3.49
CA TRP A 112 -12.93 2.38 -3.39
C TRP A 112 -13.94 3.47 -3.04
N PHE A 113 -13.70 4.27 -1.99
CA PHE A 113 -14.62 5.35 -1.60
C PHE A 113 -14.78 6.39 -2.71
N ARG A 114 -13.69 6.78 -3.38
CA ARG A 114 -13.72 7.75 -4.50
C ARG A 114 -14.55 7.26 -5.69
N ASN A 115 -14.65 5.95 -5.92
CA ASN A 115 -15.40 5.39 -7.04
C ASN A 115 -16.84 5.01 -6.68
N LYS A 116 -17.16 4.77 -5.41
CA LYS A 116 -18.50 4.34 -4.98
C LYS A 116 -19.39 5.47 -4.44
N TYR A 117 -18.82 6.58 -3.97
CA TYR A 117 -19.56 7.67 -3.32
C TYR A 117 -19.28 9.04 -3.95
N LYS A 118 -19.16 9.10 -5.28
CA LYS A 118 -19.11 10.37 -6.01
C LYS A 118 -20.40 11.17 -5.89
#